data_AF-A0A396H0R8-F1
#
_entry.id   AF-A0A396H0R8-F1
#
_cell.length_a   1.000
_cell.length_b   1.000
_cell.length_c   1.000
_cell.angle_alpha   90.00
_cell.angle_beta   90.00
_cell.angle_gamma   90.00
#
_symmetry.space_group_name_H-M   'P 1'
#
loop_
_entity.id
_entity.type
_entity.pdbx_description
1 polymer ?
#
loop_
_entity_poly.entity_id
_entity_poly.type
_entity_poly.pdbx_seq_one_letter_code
_entity_poly.pdbx_strand_id
1 'polypeptide(L)'
;MEAKQMNIFFSRCLVNDKVCELFIDRKYWINMVSTSMVEKWRLPVLEHPDPYILYSLEDPEFKDMADVLVTKQVRMSFKIGEYEDEVLCDVVPSKTRDFLLGLPWQQQRQAKHDQHTNTYTFSFKNCQIIIAHDKVGHDQILKRRVRREESALRIERGIAAIFKTFEEELLQIQNDECHEAVGSKLRIMLMEMVKRLKMKKWNG
;
A
#
# COMPACT_ATOMS: atom_id res chain seq x y z
N MET A 1 -2.80 9.49 22.63
CA MET A 1 -2.62 8.08 22.22
C MET A 1 -1.42 8.05 21.30
N GLU A 2 -0.26 7.71 21.84
CA GLU A 2 0.96 7.53 21.04
C GLU A 2 0.68 6.44 20.00
N ALA A 3 0.88 6.77 18.73
CA ALA A 3 0.81 5.80 17.66
C ALA A 3 1.79 4.67 18.01
N LYS A 4 1.24 3.48 18.28
CA LYS A 4 2.00 2.24 18.49
C LYS A 4 2.99 2.14 17.34
N GLN A 5 4.25 2.48 17.61
CA GLN A 5 5.30 2.53 16.61
C GLN A 5 5.40 1.11 16.03
N MET A 6 4.95 0.94 14.78
CA MET A 6 4.93 -0.36 14.13
C MET A 6 6.37 -0.89 14.14
N ASN A 7 6.64 -1.92 14.95
CA ASN A 7 7.94 -2.58 15.10
C ASN A 7 8.31 -3.40 13.86
N ILE A 8 8.06 -2.85 12.67
CA ILE A 8 8.34 -3.48 11.39
C ILE A 8 9.75 -3.07 11.00
N PHE A 9 10.55 -4.08 10.69
CA PHE A 9 11.91 -3.84 10.23
C PHE A 9 11.85 -3.23 8.83
N PHE A 10 12.44 -2.06 8.70
CA PHE A 10 12.57 -1.36 7.42
C PHE A 10 14.04 -1.32 6.97
N SER A 11 14.25 -1.51 5.68
CA SER A 11 15.51 -1.23 4.98
C SER A 11 15.22 -0.71 3.57
N ARG A 12 16.29 -0.41 2.83
CA ARG A 12 16.21 -0.06 1.41
C ARG A 12 16.96 -1.09 0.59
N CYS A 13 16.38 -1.47 -0.53
CA CYS A 13 17.02 -2.34 -1.51
C CYS A 13 16.99 -1.68 -2.90
N LEU A 14 17.75 -2.24 -3.83
CA LEU A 14 17.65 -1.93 -5.25
C LEU A 14 16.88 -3.04 -5.95
N VAL A 15 15.96 -2.66 -6.82
CA VAL A 15 15.22 -3.55 -7.72
C VAL A 15 15.24 -2.88 -9.08
N ASN A 16 15.75 -3.55 -10.11
CA ASN A 16 16.00 -2.95 -11.43
C ASN A 16 16.73 -1.59 -11.33
N ASP A 17 17.79 -1.55 -10.51
CA ASP A 17 18.62 -0.37 -10.22
C ASP A 17 17.89 0.83 -9.59
N LYS A 18 16.65 0.64 -9.11
CA LYS A 18 15.86 1.67 -8.44
C LYS A 18 15.75 1.38 -6.95
N VAL A 19 15.89 2.42 -6.14
CA VAL A 19 15.70 2.31 -4.68
C VAL A 19 14.25 1.96 -4.38
N CYS A 20 14.08 0.90 -3.59
CA CYS A 20 12.81 0.35 -3.13
C CYS A 20 12.78 0.36 -1.59
N GLU A 21 11.60 0.62 -1.05
CA GLU A 21 11.27 0.45 0.36
C GLU A 21 11.06 -1.03 0.66
N LEU A 22 11.90 -1.62 1.50
CA LEU A 22 11.82 -3.03 1.88
C LEU A 22 11.39 -3.17 3.34
N PHE A 23 10.32 -3.93 3.56
CA PHE A 23 9.84 -4.28 4.90
C PHE A 23 10.14 -5.76 5.18
N ILE A 24 10.56 -6.07 6.40
CA ILE A 24 10.78 -7.44 6.86
C ILE A 24 9.96 -7.65 8.13
N ASP A 25 9.03 -8.59 8.12
CA ASP A 25 8.23 -8.90 9.30
C ASP A 25 7.77 -10.36 9.32
N ARG A 26 8.29 -11.10 10.30
CA ARG A 26 8.00 -12.51 10.53
C ARG A 26 6.53 -12.81 10.82
N LYS A 27 5.73 -11.81 11.20
CA LYS A 27 4.28 -11.96 11.42
C LYS A 27 3.54 -12.24 10.11
N TYR A 28 4.12 -11.87 8.98
CA TYR A 28 3.57 -12.14 7.67
C TYR A 28 4.00 -13.55 7.26
N TRP A 29 3.02 -14.39 6.98
CA TRP A 29 3.24 -15.76 6.54
C TRP A 29 3.58 -15.86 5.04
N ILE A 30 3.64 -14.73 4.35
CA ILE A 30 3.90 -14.61 2.92
C ILE A 30 5.03 -13.60 2.66
N ASN A 31 5.76 -13.77 1.57
CA ASN A 31 6.46 -12.64 0.94
C ASN A 31 5.49 -11.99 -0.03
N MET A 32 5.43 -10.67 -0.09
CA MET A 32 4.49 -9.98 -0.96
C MET A 32 5.09 -8.78 -1.66
N VAL A 33 4.50 -8.46 -2.81
CA VAL A 33 4.71 -7.23 -3.55
C VAL A 33 3.34 -6.56 -3.79
N SER A 34 3.31 -5.24 -3.81
CA SER A 34 2.07 -4.52 -4.14
C SER A 34 1.77 -4.63 -5.64
N THR A 35 0.48 -4.73 -5.97
CA THR A 35 0.02 -4.65 -7.37
C THR A 35 0.50 -3.36 -8.05
N SER A 36 0.49 -2.24 -7.32
CA SER A 36 0.94 -0.94 -7.83
C SER A 36 2.43 -0.93 -8.18
N MET A 37 3.29 -1.61 -7.41
CA MET A 37 4.71 -1.74 -7.72
C MET A 37 4.94 -2.60 -8.97
N VAL A 38 4.23 -3.73 -9.09
CA VAL A 38 4.27 -4.61 -10.26
C VAL A 38 3.93 -3.83 -11.53
N GLU A 39 2.84 -3.08 -11.51
CA GLU A 39 2.39 -2.26 -12.64
C GLU A 39 3.37 -1.13 -12.95
N LYS A 40 3.78 -0.37 -11.93
CA LYS A 40 4.70 0.77 -12.07
C LYS A 40 6.04 0.35 -12.66
N TRP A 41 6.54 -0.82 -12.30
CA TRP A 41 7.85 -1.30 -12.73
C TRP A 41 7.79 -2.37 -13.82
N ARG A 42 6.57 -2.70 -14.29
CA ARG A 42 6.31 -3.69 -15.34
C ARG A 42 6.99 -5.03 -15.05
N LEU A 43 6.89 -5.48 -13.81
CA LEU A 43 7.51 -6.72 -13.38
C LEU A 43 6.79 -7.92 -14.03
N PRO A 44 7.52 -8.95 -14.48
CA PRO A 44 6.92 -10.13 -15.09
C PRO A 44 6.15 -10.93 -14.04
N VAL A 45 4.84 -11.05 -14.23
CA VAL A 45 3.96 -11.83 -13.35
C VAL A 45 3.81 -13.26 -13.84
N LEU A 46 3.65 -14.16 -12.89
CA LEU A 46 3.35 -15.58 -13.07
C LEU A 46 1.99 -15.87 -12.46
N GLU A 47 1.23 -16.77 -13.08
CA GLU A 47 0.02 -17.31 -12.45
C GLU A 47 0.42 -18.15 -11.23
N HIS A 48 -0.32 -17.98 -10.14
CA HIS A 48 -0.08 -18.72 -8.90
C HIS A 48 -0.51 -20.18 -9.13
N PRO A 49 0.34 -21.18 -8.81
CA PRO A 49 0.03 -22.59 -9.06
C PRO A 49 -1.15 -23.10 -8.23
N ASP A 50 -1.38 -22.51 -7.06
CA ASP A 50 -2.47 -22.83 -6.13
C ASP A 50 -3.14 -21.56 -5.56
N PRO A 51 -4.01 -20.88 -6.31
CA PRO A 51 -4.62 -19.62 -5.86
C PRO A 51 -5.38 -19.76 -4.54
N TYR A 52 -5.25 -18.78 -3.66
CA TYR A 52 -5.82 -18.85 -2.32
C TYR A 52 -6.31 -17.47 -1.84
N ILE A 53 -7.13 -17.46 -0.78
CA ILE A 53 -7.62 -16.22 -0.18
C ILE A 53 -6.77 -15.88 1.05
N LEU A 54 -6.26 -14.66 1.09
CA LEU A 54 -5.66 -14.08 2.29
C LEU A 54 -6.77 -13.66 3.25
N TYR A 55 -6.99 -14.47 4.29
CA TYR A 55 -7.93 -14.13 5.35
C TYR A 55 -7.29 -13.18 6.36
N SER A 56 -8.00 -12.11 6.70
CA SER A 56 -7.54 -11.17 7.72
C SER A 56 -7.63 -11.80 9.11
N LEU A 57 -6.64 -11.54 9.94
CA LEU A 57 -6.87 -11.44 11.37
C LEU A 57 -7.57 -10.09 11.62
N GLU A 58 -8.37 -9.92 12.66
CA GLU A 58 -9.04 -8.64 13.01
C GLU A 58 -8.06 -7.46 13.28
N ASP A 59 -6.78 -7.66 13.03
CA ASP A 59 -5.71 -6.69 13.16
C ASP A 59 -5.80 -5.61 12.06
N PRO A 60 -5.97 -4.32 12.43
CA PRO A 60 -6.02 -3.20 11.51
C PRO A 60 -4.83 -3.12 10.55
N GLU A 61 -3.69 -3.71 10.88
CA GLU A 61 -2.50 -3.75 10.02
C GLU A 61 -2.71 -4.55 8.73
N PHE A 62 -3.67 -5.48 8.72
CA PHE A 62 -3.96 -6.37 7.57
C PHE A 62 -5.21 -5.95 6.80
N LYS A 63 -5.84 -4.82 7.16
CA LYS A 63 -7.13 -4.40 6.61
C LYS A 63 -7.13 -4.25 5.08
N ASP A 64 -6.02 -3.80 4.49
CA ASP A 64 -5.89 -3.63 3.04
C ASP A 64 -5.63 -4.96 2.29
N MET A 65 -5.28 -6.03 3.03
CA MET A 65 -4.95 -7.36 2.50
C MET A 65 -6.01 -8.41 2.83
N ALA A 66 -7.07 -8.00 3.51
CA ALA A 66 -8.18 -8.82 3.93
C ALA A 66 -9.02 -9.30 2.73
N ASP A 67 -9.35 -10.59 2.72
CA ASP A 67 -10.24 -11.24 1.75
C ASP A 67 -9.75 -11.07 0.29
N VAL A 68 -8.44 -10.94 0.11
CA VAL A 68 -7.81 -10.84 -1.20
C VAL A 68 -7.60 -12.23 -1.77
N LEU A 69 -8.15 -12.47 -2.96
CA LEU A 69 -7.81 -13.64 -3.77
C LEU A 69 -6.42 -13.46 -4.42
N VAL A 70 -5.43 -14.19 -3.92
CA VAL A 70 -4.09 -14.25 -4.47
C VAL A 70 -4.07 -15.24 -5.63
N THR A 71 -3.86 -14.71 -6.83
CA THR A 71 -3.83 -15.49 -8.09
C THR A 71 -2.52 -15.35 -8.83
N LYS A 72 -1.62 -14.46 -8.39
CA LYS A 72 -0.39 -14.12 -9.12
C LYS A 72 0.81 -14.03 -8.18
N GLN A 73 1.97 -14.36 -8.73
CA GLN A 73 3.27 -14.23 -8.07
C GLN A 73 4.27 -13.54 -8.98
N VAL A 74 5.35 -13.04 -8.39
CA VAL A 74 6.50 -12.48 -9.11
C VAL A 74 7.79 -12.98 -8.48
N ARG A 75 8.82 -13.16 -9.30
CA ARG A 75 10.19 -13.34 -8.82
C ARG A 75 10.83 -11.96 -8.65
N MET A 76 11.06 -11.58 -7.41
CA MET A 76 11.67 -10.31 -7.03
C MET A 76 13.17 -10.49 -6.86
N SER A 77 13.94 -10.00 -7.84
CA SER A 77 15.38 -9.84 -7.71
C SER A 77 15.69 -8.50 -7.06
N PHE A 78 16.47 -8.50 -5.97
CA PHE A 78 16.81 -7.29 -5.23
C PHE A 78 18.22 -7.33 -4.65
N LYS A 79 18.77 -6.14 -4.37
CA LYS A 79 20.12 -5.96 -3.81
C LYS A 79 20.12 -5.04 -2.58
N ILE A 80 20.84 -5.42 -1.52
CA ILE A 80 21.07 -4.63 -0.30
C ILE A 80 22.58 -4.61 -0.03
N GLY A 81 23.24 -3.48 -0.28
CA GLY A 81 24.71 -3.46 -0.27
C GLY A 81 25.24 -4.47 -1.29
N GLU A 82 26.08 -5.41 -0.86
CA GLU A 82 26.61 -6.50 -1.72
C GLU A 82 25.74 -7.77 -1.73
N TYR A 83 24.71 -7.84 -0.89
CA TYR A 83 23.79 -8.98 -0.88
C TYR A 83 22.78 -8.85 -2.03
N GLU A 84 22.81 -9.80 -2.96
CA GLU A 84 21.87 -9.89 -4.09
C GLU A 84 21.16 -11.24 -4.07
N ASP A 85 19.84 -11.19 -4.17
CA ASP A 85 18.97 -12.34 -4.01
C ASP A 85 17.71 -12.25 -4.87
N GLU A 86 17.09 -13.41 -5.08
CA GLU A 86 15.80 -13.55 -5.74
C GLU A 86 14.83 -14.33 -4.85
N VAL A 87 13.64 -13.77 -4.67
CA VAL A 87 12.57 -14.36 -3.85
C VAL A 87 11.26 -14.41 -4.61
N LEU A 88 10.47 -15.46 -4.38
CA LEU A 88 9.10 -15.52 -4.88
C LEU A 88 8.18 -14.73 -3.94
N CYS A 89 7.37 -13.85 -4.51
CA CYS A 89 6.44 -12.98 -3.78
C CYS A 89 5.04 -13.09 -4.37
N ASP A 90 4.03 -13.11 -3.50
CA ASP A 90 2.63 -12.98 -3.88
C ASP A 90 2.32 -11.55 -4.28
N VAL A 91 1.49 -11.38 -5.31
CA VAL A 91 1.00 -10.07 -5.74
C VAL A 91 -0.29 -9.76 -4.99
N VAL A 92 -0.24 -8.74 -4.14
CA VAL A 92 -1.35 -8.37 -3.23
C VAL A 92 -1.66 -6.88 -3.38
N PRO A 93 -2.94 -6.46 -3.40
CA PRO A 93 -3.27 -5.04 -3.30
C PRO A 93 -2.79 -4.48 -1.95
N SER A 94 -1.93 -3.47 -1.98
CA SER A 94 -1.43 -2.83 -0.76
C SER A 94 -1.15 -1.36 -1.02
N LYS A 95 -1.63 -0.50 -0.12
CA LYS A 95 -1.36 0.95 -0.16
C LYS A 95 -0.17 1.36 0.70
N THR A 96 0.25 0.47 1.60
CA THR A 96 1.22 0.80 2.64
C THR A 96 2.57 0.12 2.43
N ARG A 97 2.67 -1.00 1.72
CA ARG A 97 3.94 -1.71 1.59
C ARG A 97 4.08 -2.29 0.20
N ASP A 98 5.03 -1.74 -0.53
CA ASP A 98 5.29 -2.14 -1.91
C ASP A 98 6.08 -3.45 -1.99
N PHE A 99 7.01 -3.69 -1.06
CA PHE A 99 7.78 -4.93 -1.00
C PHE A 99 7.97 -5.37 0.45
N LEU A 100 7.53 -6.59 0.78
CA LEU A 100 7.62 -7.18 2.11
C LEU A 100 8.14 -8.62 2.06
N LEU A 101 9.10 -8.90 2.92
CA LEU A 101 9.61 -10.24 3.20
C LEU A 101 9.02 -10.73 4.52
N GLY A 102 8.36 -11.87 4.45
CA GLY A 102 7.73 -12.49 5.60
C GLY A 102 8.56 -13.65 6.16
N LEU A 103 7.85 -14.51 6.88
CA LEU A 103 8.34 -15.76 7.41
C LEU A 103 8.98 -16.67 6.34
N PRO A 104 8.46 -16.79 5.10
CA PRO A 104 9.06 -17.68 4.10
C PRO A 104 10.50 -17.30 3.77
N TRP A 105 10.78 -16.02 3.52
CA TRP A 105 12.17 -15.55 3.30
C TRP A 105 13.04 -15.79 4.54
N GLN A 106 12.54 -15.47 5.73
CA GLN A 106 13.29 -15.65 6.97
C GLN A 106 13.68 -17.13 7.19
N GLN A 107 12.76 -18.06 6.94
CA GLN A 107 13.02 -19.49 7.04
C GLN A 107 13.98 -19.98 5.96
N GLN A 108 13.77 -19.57 4.70
CA GLN A 108 14.63 -19.96 3.57
C GLN A 108 16.08 -19.52 3.76
N ARG A 109 16.30 -18.34 4.35
CA ARG A 109 17.65 -17.81 4.65
C ARG A 109 18.15 -18.17 6.04
N GLN A 110 17.33 -18.85 6.86
CA GLN A 110 17.62 -19.10 8.28
C GLN A 110 18.03 -17.81 9.02
N ALA A 111 17.39 -16.70 8.67
CA ALA A 111 17.75 -15.39 9.17
C ALA A 111 17.34 -15.22 10.63
N LYS A 112 18.31 -14.82 11.45
CA LYS A 112 18.13 -14.58 12.88
C LYS A 112 17.96 -13.09 13.11
N HIS A 113 16.85 -12.72 13.75
CA HIS A 113 16.59 -11.34 14.16
C HIS A 113 17.18 -11.10 15.56
N ASP A 114 18.14 -10.20 15.66
CA ASP A 114 18.59 -9.65 16.92
C ASP A 114 17.75 -8.40 17.24
N GLN A 115 16.91 -8.52 18.26
CA GLN A 115 16.02 -7.45 18.70
C GLN A 115 16.75 -6.30 19.40
N HIS A 116 17.93 -6.55 19.97
CA HIS A 116 18.71 -5.53 20.66
C HIS A 116 19.36 -4.57 19.68
N THR A 117 20.03 -5.11 18.66
CA THR A 117 20.65 -4.30 17.59
C THR A 117 19.67 -3.96 16.47
N ASN A 118 18.50 -4.61 16.44
CA ASN A 118 17.53 -4.58 15.36
C ASN A 118 18.19 -4.88 14.01
N THR A 119 18.79 -6.06 13.91
CA THR A 119 19.48 -6.56 12.70
C THR A 119 19.01 -7.97 12.36
N TYR A 120 19.04 -8.32 11.07
CA TYR A 120 18.93 -9.70 10.61
C TYR A 120 20.30 -10.21 10.19
N THR A 121 20.68 -11.39 10.69
CA THR A 121 21.95 -12.05 10.34
C THR A 121 21.70 -13.44 9.77
N PHE A 122 22.36 -13.77 8.65
CA PHE A 122 22.31 -15.09 8.01
C PHE A 122 23.56 -15.36 7.18
N SER A 123 23.76 -16.62 6.80
CA SER A 123 24.80 -17.03 5.84
C SER A 123 24.21 -17.11 4.44
N PHE A 124 24.86 -16.50 3.46
CA PHE A 124 24.45 -16.54 2.06
C PHE A 124 25.68 -16.60 1.17
N LYS A 125 25.74 -17.56 0.24
CA LYS A 125 26.90 -17.81 -0.64
C LYS A 125 28.24 -17.84 0.13
N ASN A 126 28.26 -18.51 1.28
CA ASN A 126 29.40 -18.61 2.21
C ASN A 126 29.87 -17.30 2.85
N CYS A 127 29.12 -16.21 2.71
CA CYS A 127 29.36 -14.94 3.40
C CYS A 127 28.32 -14.74 4.51
N GLN A 128 28.74 -14.11 5.61
CA GLN A 128 27.79 -13.63 6.62
C GLN A 128 27.19 -12.31 6.13
N ILE A 129 25.87 -12.26 6.04
CA ILE A 129 25.11 -11.07 5.68
C ILE A 129 24.46 -10.52 6.94
N ILE A 130 24.55 -9.20 7.11
CA ILE A 130 23.86 -8.45 8.16
C ILE A 130 23.03 -7.36 7.48
N ILE A 131 21.71 -7.43 7.67
CA ILE A 131 20.78 -6.38 7.24
C ILE A 131 20.43 -5.57 8.49
N ALA A 132 20.70 -4.27 8.45
CA ALA A 132 20.40 -3.34 9.54
C ALA A 132 19.13 -2.52 9.27
N HIS A 133 18.42 -2.20 10.34
CA HIS A 133 17.22 -1.37 10.25
C HIS A 133 17.59 0.09 9.93
N ASP A 134 17.08 0.62 8.81
CA ASP A 134 17.27 2.01 8.41
C ASP A 134 16.27 2.92 9.15
N LYS A 135 16.53 3.18 10.44
CA LYS A 135 15.67 4.02 11.31
C LYS A 135 15.39 5.39 10.69
N VAL A 136 16.44 6.04 10.18
CA VAL A 136 16.36 7.40 9.62
C VAL A 136 15.52 7.40 8.35
N GLY A 137 15.76 6.44 7.44
CA GLY A 137 14.96 6.28 6.24
C GLY A 137 13.49 5.96 6.56
N HIS A 138 13.26 5.07 7.52
CA HIS A 138 11.92 4.67 7.94
C HIS A 138 11.12 5.87 8.45
N ASP A 139 11.68 6.66 9.38
CA ASP A 139 11.03 7.84 9.94
C ASP A 139 10.71 8.89 8.87
N GLN A 140 11.62 9.08 7.90
CA GLN A 140 11.39 10.01 6.79
C GLN A 140 10.23 9.55 5.89
N ILE A 141 10.14 8.26 5.60
CA ILE A 141 9.07 7.68 4.78
C ILE A 141 7.73 7.78 5.50
N LEU A 142 7.67 7.41 6.78
CA LEU A 142 6.45 7.54 7.58
C LEU A 142 5.95 8.99 7.61
N LYS A 143 6.84 9.95 7.88
CA LYS A 143 6.49 11.38 7.85
C LYS A 143 6.00 11.83 6.48
N ARG A 144 6.59 11.33 5.39
CA ARG A 144 6.15 11.64 4.02
C ARG A 144 4.77 11.06 3.72
N ARG A 145 4.48 9.84 4.19
CA ARG A 145 3.17 9.18 4.00
C ARG A 145 2.06 9.91 4.75
N VAL A 146 2.28 10.22 6.03
CA VAL A 146 1.33 11.02 6.84
C VAL A 146 1.02 12.35 6.14
N ARG A 147 2.04 13.08 5.69
CA ARG A 147 1.82 14.35 4.94
C ARG A 147 1.01 14.17 3.66
N ARG A 148 1.19 13.07 2.93
CA ARG A 148 0.41 12.78 1.71
C ARG A 148 -1.04 12.46 2.04
N GLU A 149 -1.28 11.68 3.08
CA GLU A 149 -2.63 11.36 3.56
C GLU A 149 -3.36 12.61 4.05
N GLU A 150 -2.70 13.46 4.84
CA GLU A 150 -3.24 14.75 5.27
C GLU A 150 -3.57 15.67 4.09
N SER A 151 -2.70 15.70 3.08
CA SER A 151 -2.93 16.47 1.86
C SER A 151 -4.11 15.93 1.06
N ALA A 152 -4.23 14.61 0.90
CA ALA A 152 -5.35 13.97 0.24
C ALA A 152 -6.67 14.26 0.98
N LEU A 153 -6.68 14.14 2.31
CA LEU A 153 -7.84 14.44 3.13
C LEU A 153 -8.26 15.91 3.02
N ARG A 154 -7.30 16.83 2.93
CA ARG A 154 -7.57 18.25 2.71
C ARG A 154 -8.24 18.50 1.37
N ILE A 155 -7.76 17.85 0.30
CA ILE A 155 -8.38 17.92 -1.04
C ILE A 155 -9.79 17.35 -0.98
N GLU A 156 -9.98 16.20 -0.36
CA GLU A 156 -11.30 15.57 -0.22
C GLU A 156 -12.30 16.44 0.54
N ARG A 157 -11.86 17.05 1.64
CA ARG A 157 -12.68 18.02 2.40
C ARG A 157 -13.03 19.24 1.56
N GLY A 158 -12.07 19.76 0.78
CA GLY A 158 -12.31 20.89 -0.13
C GLY A 158 -13.34 20.56 -1.21
N ILE A 159 -13.21 19.40 -1.86
CA ILE A 159 -14.17 18.90 -2.84
C ILE A 159 -15.56 18.74 -2.21
N ALA A 160 -15.64 18.13 -1.02
CA ALA A 160 -16.91 17.94 -0.31
C ALA A 160 -17.57 19.28 0.06
N ALA A 161 -16.80 20.28 0.48
CA ALA A 161 -17.30 21.61 0.79
C ALA A 161 -17.88 22.29 -0.45
N ILE A 162 -17.20 22.21 -1.60
CA ILE A 162 -17.69 22.76 -2.89
C ILE A 162 -19.02 22.11 -3.26
N PHE A 163 -19.12 20.77 -3.18
CA PHE A 163 -20.37 20.07 -3.47
C PHE A 163 -21.51 20.51 -2.55
N LYS A 164 -21.23 20.71 -1.25
CA LYS A 164 -22.23 21.19 -0.30
C LYS A 164 -22.73 22.59 -0.65
N THR A 165 -21.84 23.51 -1.05
CA THR A 165 -22.23 24.86 -1.49
C THR A 165 -23.13 24.80 -2.73
N PHE A 166 -22.78 23.97 -3.73
CA PHE A 166 -23.64 23.78 -4.90
C PHE A 166 -25.02 23.19 -4.55
N GLU A 167 -25.09 22.25 -3.62
CA GLU A 167 -26.38 21.70 -3.15
C GLU A 167 -27.25 22.77 -2.46
N GLU A 168 -26.64 23.63 -1.64
CA GLU A 168 -27.32 24.75 -0.97
C GLU A 168 -27.85 25.79 -1.98
N GLU A 169 -27.06 26.14 -3.01
CA GLU A 169 -27.49 27.06 -4.08
C GLU A 169 -28.62 26.47 -4.94
N LEU A 170 -28.57 25.17 -5.27
CA LEU A 170 -29.63 24.50 -6.03
C LEU A 170 -30.97 24.44 -5.28
N LEU A 171 -30.93 24.28 -3.95
CA LEU A 171 -32.13 24.33 -3.09
C LEU A 171 -32.80 25.71 -3.12
N GLN A 172 -32.02 26.79 -3.22
CA GLN A 172 -32.56 28.14 -3.33
C GLN A 172 -33.27 28.36 -4.68
N ILE A 173 -32.73 27.82 -5.78
CA ILE A 173 -33.33 27.92 -7.12
C ILE A 173 -34.68 27.20 -7.22
N GLN A 174 -34.90 26.11 -6.45
CA GLN A 174 -36.17 25.39 -6.44
C GLN A 174 -37.30 26.14 -5.71
N ASN A 175 -36.98 27.08 -4.82
CA ASN A 175 -37.99 27.91 -4.14
C ASN A 175 -38.47 29.08 -5.01
N ASP A 176 -37.92 29.25 -6.22
CA ASP A 176 -38.33 30.24 -7.20
C ASP A 176 -39.23 29.56 -8.25
N GLU A 177 -40.54 29.84 -8.21
CA GLU A 177 -41.59 29.16 -9.00
C GLU A 177 -41.36 29.18 -10.54
N CYS A 178 -40.47 30.06 -11.03
CA CYS A 178 -40.19 30.23 -12.46
C CYS A 178 -39.17 29.21 -13.03
N HIS A 179 -38.42 28.49 -12.19
CA HIS A 179 -37.22 27.72 -12.62
C HIS A 179 -37.15 26.25 -12.16
N GLU A 180 -38.24 25.69 -11.64
CA GLU A 180 -38.29 24.35 -11.04
C GLU A 180 -37.77 23.22 -11.97
N ALA A 181 -38.07 23.29 -13.27
CA ALA A 181 -37.61 22.32 -14.27
C ALA A 181 -36.09 22.38 -14.53
N VAL A 182 -35.49 23.57 -14.46
CA VAL A 182 -34.04 23.78 -14.66
C VAL A 182 -33.27 23.31 -13.43
N GLY A 183 -33.75 23.63 -12.23
CA GLY A 183 -33.18 23.14 -10.97
C GLY A 183 -33.20 21.61 -10.87
N SER A 184 -34.30 20.98 -11.27
CA SER A 184 -34.43 19.52 -11.30
C SER A 184 -33.43 18.86 -12.25
N LYS A 185 -33.20 19.45 -13.44
CA LYS A 185 -32.24 18.93 -14.44
C LYS A 185 -30.79 19.09 -13.98
N LEU A 186 -30.44 20.21 -13.36
CA LEU A 186 -29.12 20.44 -12.76
C LEU A 186 -28.82 19.44 -11.63
N ARG A 187 -29.81 19.14 -10.78
CA ARG A 187 -29.66 18.18 -9.69
C ARG A 187 -29.38 16.76 -10.17
N ILE A 188 -30.07 16.30 -11.23
CA ILE A 188 -29.81 14.99 -11.84
C ILE A 188 -28.38 14.93 -12.39
N MET A 189 -27.96 15.99 -13.10
CA MET A 189 -26.61 16.07 -13.68
C MET A 189 -25.52 16.09 -12.60
N LEU A 190 -25.75 16.82 -11.49
CA LEU A 190 -24.86 16.83 -10.32
C LEU A 190 -24.77 15.44 -9.67
N MET A 191 -25.92 14.78 -9.44
CA MET A 191 -25.97 13.43 -8.87
C MET A 191 -25.25 12.40 -9.75
N GLU A 192 -25.37 12.49 -11.08
CA GLU A 192 -24.63 11.64 -12.02
C GLU A 192 -23.13 11.93 -12.01
N MET A 193 -22.71 13.20 -11.97
CA MET A 193 -21.29 13.56 -11.84
C MET A 193 -20.71 13.04 -10.53
N VAL A 194 -21.42 13.18 -9.40
CA VAL A 194 -21.01 12.65 -8.10
C VAL A 194 -20.90 11.12 -8.14
N LYS A 195 -21.87 10.41 -8.74
CA LYS A 195 -21.80 8.95 -8.93
C LYS A 195 -20.57 8.55 -9.76
N ARG A 196 -20.31 9.24 -10.87
CA ARG A 196 -19.14 8.97 -11.73
C ARG A 196 -17.82 9.20 -11.01
N LEU A 197 -17.73 10.25 -10.19
CA LEU A 197 -16.53 10.55 -9.39
C LEU A 197 -16.30 9.51 -8.27
N LYS A 198 -17.37 9.05 -7.61
CA LYS A 198 -17.28 7.99 -6.58
C LYS A 198 -16.89 6.63 -7.18
N MET A 199 -17.41 6.28 -8.35
CA MET A 199 -17.07 5.03 -9.06
C MET A 199 -15.59 4.97 -9.49
N LYS A 200 -15.01 6.09 -9.91
CA LYS A 200 -13.57 6.16 -10.24
C LYS A 200 -12.64 5.93 -9.04
N LYS A 201 -13.13 6.13 -7.81
CA LYS A 201 -12.37 5.93 -6.56
C LYS A 201 -12.31 4.46 -6.13
N TRP A 202 -13.10 3.58 -6.76
CA TRP A 202 -13.18 2.15 -6.42
C TRP A 202 -12.53 1.23 -7.47
N ASN A 203 -12.21 1.75 -8.66
CA ASN A 203 -11.63 0.99 -9.78
C ASN A 203 -10.16 1.35 -10.07
N GLY A 204 -9.41 1.88 -9.09
CA GLY A 204 -8.01 2.29 -9.24
C GLY A 204 -7.21 2.20 -7.96
#